data_AF-A0A078B3V4-F1
#
_entry.id   AF-A0A078B3V4-F1
#
_cell.length_a   1.000
_cell.length_b   1.000
_cell.length_c   1.000
_cell.angle_alpha   90.00
_cell.angle_beta   90.00
_cell.angle_gamma   90.00
#
_symmetry.space_group_name_H-M   'P 1'
#
loop_
_entity.id
_entity.type
_entity.pdbx_description
1 polymer ?
#
loop_
_entity_poly.entity_id
_entity_poly.type
_entity_poly.pdbx_seq_one_letter_code
_entity_poly.pdbx_strand_id
1 'polypeptide(L)' 'MSIESTVEAIWAEYDTNGDGAINAEESKAFFESLIAARPDLGLSSDNLATWFSELDSDNDGAISKDEMTVYLQKINYTA' A
#
# COMPACT_ATOMS: atom_id res chain seq x y z
N MET A 1 -14.70 8.24 9.14
CA MET A 1 -13.23 8.17 9.01
C MET A 1 -12.94 8.55 7.58
N SER A 2 -12.15 9.60 7.36
CA SER A 2 -11.77 10.02 6.01
C SER A 2 -10.69 9.08 5.50
N ILE A 3 -10.72 8.77 4.20
CA ILE A 3 -9.76 7.89 3.53
C ILE A 3 -8.33 8.38 3.79
N GLU A 4 -8.12 9.70 3.80
CA GLU A 4 -6.85 10.36 4.12
C GLU A 4 -6.27 9.93 5.47
N SER A 5 -7.06 9.90 6.56
CA SER A 5 -6.54 9.51 7.87
C SER A 5 -6.23 8.02 7.98
N THR A 6 -6.93 7.17 7.23
CA THR A 6 -6.60 5.73 7.16
C THR A 6 -5.33 5.51 6.35
N VAL A 7 -5.16 6.24 5.24
CA VAL A 7 -3.92 6.28 4.46
C VAL A 7 -2.78 6.72 5.36
N GLU A 8 -2.90 7.86 6.04
CA GLU A 8 -1.84 8.42 6.89
C GLU A 8 -1.45 7.50 8.06
N ALA A 9 -2.40 6.82 8.69
CA ALA A 9 -2.11 5.91 9.79
C ALA A 9 -1.31 4.69 9.32
N ILE A 10 -1.64 4.14 8.16
CA ILE A 10 -0.86 3.07 7.53
C ILE A 10 0.47 3.64 7.04
N TRP A 11 0.46 4.84 6.44
CA TRP A 11 1.64 5.51 5.91
C TRP A 11 2.72 5.70 6.97
N ALA A 12 2.35 6.26 8.12
CA ALA A 12 3.29 6.57 9.19
C ALA A 12 3.92 5.33 9.83
N GLU A 13 3.33 4.15 9.64
CA GLU A 13 3.85 2.89 10.18
C GLU A 13 4.86 2.23 9.23
N TYR A 14 4.84 2.55 7.94
CA TYR A 14 5.65 1.87 6.91
C TYR A 14 6.59 2.78 6.11
N ASP A 15 6.26 4.07 5.98
CA ASP A 15 7.15 5.13 5.47
C ASP A 15 8.25 5.40 6.49
N THR A 16 9.22 4.49 6.54
CA THR A 16 10.26 4.44 7.58
C THR A 16 11.33 5.49 7.28
N ASN A 17 11.51 5.82 6.00
CA ASN A 17 12.41 6.86 5.53
C ASN A 17 11.77 8.27 5.59
N GLY A 18 10.43 8.37 5.70
CA GLY A 18 9.69 9.63 5.78
C GLY A 18 9.71 10.45 4.50
N ASP A 19 9.98 9.82 3.35
CA ASP A 19 10.07 10.45 2.04
C ASP A 19 8.68 10.69 1.43
N GLY A 20 7.62 10.11 2.03
CA GLY A 20 6.26 10.26 1.55
C GLY A 20 5.92 9.32 0.39
N ALA A 21 6.79 8.34 0.10
CA ALA A 21 6.65 7.28 -0.87
C ALA A 21 7.12 5.94 -0.28
N ILE A 22 6.33 4.87 -0.44
CA ILE A 22 6.73 3.53 -0.03
C ILE A 22 7.38 2.82 -1.22
N ASN A 23 8.70 2.79 -1.25
CA ASN A 23 9.45 2.07 -2.29
C ASN A 23 9.30 0.54 -2.16
N ALA A 24 9.78 -0.19 -3.18
CA ALA A 24 9.77 -1.65 -3.20
C ALA A 24 10.46 -2.33 -1.99
N GLU A 25 11.42 -1.68 -1.34
CA GLU A 25 12.09 -2.24 -0.15
C GLU A 25 11.23 -2.10 1.10
N GLU A 26 10.65 -0.92 1.33
CA GLU A 26 9.73 -0.63 2.44
C GLU A 26 8.41 -1.39 2.28
N SER A 27 7.89 -1.48 1.05
CA SER A 27 6.68 -2.25 0.77
C SER A 27 6.90 -3.73 1.06
N LYS A 28 8.07 -4.28 0.76
CA LYS A 28 8.37 -5.68 1.04
C LYS A 28 8.34 -5.98 2.54
N ALA A 29 8.97 -5.13 3.36
CA ALA A 29 8.94 -5.28 4.82
C ALA A 29 7.51 -5.12 5.37
N PHE A 30 6.76 -4.16 4.84
CA PHE A 30 5.34 -3.97 5.13
C PHE A 30 4.53 -5.23 4.81
N PHE A 31 4.66 -5.76 3.60
CA PHE A 31 3.92 -6.93 3.16
C PHE A 31 4.28 -8.17 3.96
N GLU A 32 5.55 -8.42 4.29
CA GLU A 32 5.93 -9.55 5.14
C GLU A 32 5.27 -9.43 6.52
N SER A 33 5.22 -8.23 7.09
CA SER A 33 4.53 -7.95 8.36
C SER A 33 3.01 -8.13 8.22
N LEU A 34 2.42 -7.65 7.12
CA LEU A 34 0.98 -7.68 6.90
C LEU A 34 0.46 -9.08 6.55
N ILE A 35 1.23 -9.87 5.79
CA ILE A 35 0.95 -11.29 5.52
C ILE A 35 0.96 -12.08 6.84
N ALA A 36 1.93 -11.80 7.72
CA ALA A 36 2.02 -12.44 9.02
C ALA A 36 0.89 -12.01 9.97
N ALA A 37 0.48 -10.74 9.92
CA ALA A 37 -0.57 -10.18 10.77
C ALA A 37 -1.99 -10.49 10.27
N ARG A 38 -2.18 -10.60 8.95
CA ARG A 38 -3.48 -10.70 8.26
C ARG A 38 -3.45 -11.74 7.13
N PRO A 39 -3.32 -13.03 7.46
CA PRO A 39 -3.39 -14.10 6.46
C PRO A 39 -4.75 -14.18 5.75
N ASP A 40 -5.79 -13.58 6.33
CA ASP A 40 -7.14 -13.46 5.76
C ASP A 40 -7.22 -12.62 4.49
N LEU A 41 -6.25 -11.74 4.23
CA LEU A 41 -6.20 -10.94 3.01
C LEU A 41 -5.68 -11.73 1.80
N GLY A 42 -5.22 -12.96 1.98
CA GLY A 42 -4.72 -13.80 0.88
C GLY A 42 -3.47 -13.22 0.20
N LEU A 43 -2.75 -12.33 0.88
CA LEU A 43 -1.51 -11.75 0.39
C LEU A 43 -0.43 -12.85 0.40
N SER A 44 0.25 -12.99 -0.73
CA SER A 44 1.36 -13.93 -0.94
C SER A 44 2.39 -13.23 -1.80
N SER A 45 3.67 -13.60 -1.70
CA SER A 45 4.74 -12.95 -2.47
C SER A 45 4.49 -12.92 -3.99
N ASP A 46 3.77 -13.89 -4.53
CA ASP A 46 3.29 -13.91 -5.93
C ASP A 46 2.22 -12.84 -6.22
N ASN A 47 1.27 -12.65 -5.31
CA ASN A 47 0.22 -11.64 -5.45
C ASN A 47 0.71 -10.25 -5.04
N LEU A 48 1.81 -10.17 -4.29
CA LEU A 48 2.41 -8.92 -3.82
C LEU A 48 2.83 -8.05 -5.00
N ALA A 49 3.54 -8.61 -5.98
CA ALA A 49 3.91 -7.87 -7.18
C ALA A 49 2.68 -7.41 -7.98
N THR A 50 1.62 -8.22 -8.01
CA THR A 50 0.36 -7.86 -8.69
C THR A 50 -0.34 -6.73 -7.95
N TRP A 51 -0.44 -6.82 -6.61
CA TRP A 51 -1.10 -5.82 -5.77
C TRP A 51 -0.31 -4.51 -5.73
N PHE A 52 1.01 -4.62 -5.67
CA PHE A 52 1.92 -3.49 -5.77
C PHE A 52 1.75 -2.81 -7.12
N SER A 53 1.75 -3.56 -8.23
CA SER A 53 1.53 -3.01 -9.58
C SER A 53 0.11 -2.48 -9.81
N GLU A 54 -0.90 -2.96 -9.06
CA GLU A 54 -2.25 -2.38 -9.10
C GLU A 54 -2.35 -1.04 -8.35
N LEU A 55 -1.49 -0.82 -7.37
CA LEU A 55 -1.39 0.44 -6.65
C LEU A 55 -0.44 1.43 -7.34
N ASP A 56 0.74 0.95 -7.75
CA ASP A 56 1.79 1.62 -8.52
C ASP A 56 1.32 1.80 -9.98
N SER A 57 0.49 2.82 -10.18
CA SER A 57 -0.11 3.11 -11.47
C SER A 57 0.88 3.75 -12.43
N ASP A 58 1.90 4.45 -11.92
CA ASP A 58 2.94 5.05 -12.74
C ASP A 58 4.15 4.13 -12.99
N ASN A 59 4.19 2.97 -12.32
CA ASN A 59 5.24 1.96 -12.40
C ASN A 59 6.61 2.54 -12.05
N ASP A 60 6.66 3.47 -11.10
CA ASP A 60 7.92 4.05 -10.62
C ASP A 60 8.66 3.13 -9.63
N GLY A 61 7.99 2.04 -9.18
CA GLY A 61 8.55 1.09 -8.23
C GLY A 61 8.39 1.53 -6.77
N ALA A 62 7.61 2.59 -6.54
CA ALA A 62 7.17 3.07 -5.25
C ALA A 62 5.65 3.30 -5.26
N ILE A 63 5.08 3.44 -4.07
CA ILE A 63 3.67 3.78 -3.90
C ILE A 63 3.65 5.16 -3.27
N SER A 64 3.09 6.13 -3.98
CA SER A 64 2.93 7.49 -3.49
C SER A 64 1.61 7.68 -2.73
N LYS A 65 1.54 8.66 -1.81
CA LYS A 65 0.30 8.97 -1.05
C LYS A 65 -0.89 9.22 -1.96
N ASP A 66 -0.63 9.86 -3.09
CA ASP A 66 -1.62 10.17 -4.10
C ASP A 66 -2.19 8.90 -4.73
N GLU A 67 -1.33 7.95 -5.12
CA GLU A 67 -1.74 6.67 -5.72
C GLU A 67 -2.56 5.81 -4.76
N MET A 68 -2.16 5.74 -3.49
CA MET A 68 -2.92 5.01 -2.48
C MET A 68 -4.28 5.66 -2.21
N THR A 69 -4.35 6.99 -2.23
CA THR A 69 -5.60 7.75 -2.08
C THR A 69 -6.52 7.51 -3.28
N VAL A 70 -5.98 7.57 -4.50
CA VAL A 70 -6.71 7.26 -5.74
C VAL A 70 -7.22 5.83 -5.71
N TYR A 71 -6.39 4.87 -5.31
CA TYR A 71 -6.77 3.47 -5.17
C TYR A 71 -7.91 3.31 -4.16
N LEU A 72 -7.79 3.84 -2.94
CA LEU A 72 -8.83 3.74 -1.92
C LEU A 72 -10.13 4.45 -2.32
N GLN A 73 -10.04 5.58 -3.02
CA GLN A 73 -11.22 6.18 -3.64
C GLN A 73 -11.86 5.24 -4.66
N LYS A 74 -11.05 4.57 -5.50
CA LYS A 74 -11.52 3.61 -6.51
C LYS A 74 -12.26 2.44 -5.87
N ILE A 75 -11.69 1.78 -4.85
CA ILE A 75 -12.36 0.67 -4.15
C ILE A 75 -13.57 1.09 -3.32
N ASN A 76 -13.56 2.30 -2.73
CA ASN A 76 -14.71 2.82 -1.98
C ASN A 76 -15.84 3.35 -2.89
N TYR A 77 -15.56 3.74 -4.14
CA TYR A 77 -16.59 4.13 -5.12
C TYR A 77 -17.21 2.95 -5.86
N THR A 78 -16.57 1.78 -5.86
CA THR A 78 -17.10 0.57 -6.52
C THR A 78 -18.09 -0.24 -5.67
N ALA A 79 -18.61 0.33 -4.56
CA ALA A 79 -19.61 -0.29 -3.67
C ALA A 79 -21.00 0.32 -3.84
#